data_AF-A0A9W4SR17-F1
#
_entry.id   AF-A0A9W4SR17-F1
#
_cell.length_a   1.000
_cell.length_b   1.000
_cell.length_c   1.000
_cell.angle_alpha   90.00
_cell.angle_beta   90.00
_cell.angle_gamma   90.00
#
_symmetry.space_group_name_H-M   'P 1'
#
loop_
_entity.id
_entity.type
_entity.pdbx_description
1 polymer ?
#
loop_
_entity_poly.entity_id
_entity_poly.type
_entity_poly.pdbx_seq_one_letter_code
_entity_poly.pdbx_strand_id
1 'polypeptide(L)'
;MYQPKTSQIIFVLAFLIGLVSQVSAHGILLTPPIRLAHDDDNANKILQAVNPTTQMPCGAGGDGYGPVTKFKPGDSMYIAYNVSIPHPGPCKIEFSKKNDKHFKTIMELGECGSAVGLVSAFVDLPHEPCDECTVRFSWNDDLGNWYLNCANVQIEDPMPMHKRSVRRLSTRKSRRNL
;
A
#
# COMPACT_ATOMS: atom_id res chain seq x y z
N MET A 1 -15.64 -65.69 -0.18
CA MET A 1 -15.38 -64.57 -1.11
C MET A 1 -15.43 -63.28 -0.32
N TYR A 2 -14.28 -62.65 -0.09
CA TYR A 2 -14.15 -61.42 0.69
C TYR A 2 -14.13 -60.25 -0.31
N GLN A 3 -15.19 -59.43 -0.35
CA GLN A 3 -15.17 -58.20 -1.15
C GLN A 3 -14.37 -57.13 -0.39
N PRO A 4 -13.31 -56.56 -0.99
CA PRO A 4 -12.58 -55.49 -0.33
C PRO A 4 -13.42 -54.21 -0.34
N LYS A 5 -13.64 -53.63 0.84
CA LYS A 5 -14.33 -52.34 1.07
C LYS A 5 -13.44 -51.14 0.65
N THR A 6 -12.79 -51.21 -0.51
CA THR A 6 -11.88 -50.16 -0.99
C THR A 6 -12.60 -48.87 -1.41
N SER A 7 -13.90 -48.95 -1.75
CA SER A 7 -14.69 -47.80 -2.20
C SER A 7 -14.98 -46.76 -1.10
N GLN A 8 -15.13 -47.18 0.16
CA GLN A 8 -15.46 -46.25 1.25
C GLN A 8 -14.25 -45.44 1.75
N ILE A 9 -13.03 -45.97 1.60
CA ILE A 9 -11.81 -45.33 2.11
C ILE A 9 -11.41 -44.13 1.22
N ILE A 10 -11.64 -44.22 -0.09
CA ILE A 10 -11.29 -43.16 -1.05
C ILE A 10 -12.18 -41.92 -0.85
N PHE A 11 -13.46 -42.10 -0.55
CA PHE A 11 -14.38 -40.98 -0.31
C PHE A 11 -14.05 -40.19 0.96
N VAL A 12 -13.61 -40.86 2.03
CA VAL A 12 -13.21 -40.19 3.28
C VAL A 12 -11.94 -39.37 3.07
N LEU A 13 -10.98 -39.87 2.30
CA LEU A 13 -9.73 -39.14 2.01
C LEU A 13 -9.98 -37.90 1.14
N ALA A 14 -10.85 -37.99 0.12
CA ALA A 14 -11.20 -36.85 -0.73
C ALA A 14 -11.95 -35.75 0.02
N PHE A 15 -12.79 -36.11 0.99
CA PHE A 15 -13.50 -35.14 1.84
C PHE A 15 -12.56 -34.46 2.85
N LEU A 16 -11.53 -35.15 3.33
CA LEU A 16 -10.51 -34.59 4.23
C LEU A 16 -9.53 -33.65 3.51
N ILE A 17 -9.23 -33.88 2.23
CA ILE A 17 -8.40 -32.98 1.41
C ILE A 17 -9.19 -31.72 1.01
N GLY A 18 -10.53 -31.78 0.96
CA GLY A 18 -11.39 -30.62 0.67
C GLY A 18 -11.58 -29.64 1.84
N LEU A 19 -11.09 -29.98 3.04
CA LEU A 19 -11.21 -29.16 4.26
C LEU A 19 -9.93 -28.39 4.60
N VAL A 20 -9.03 -28.17 3.63
CA VAL A 20 -8.00 -27.13 3.78
C VAL A 20 -8.73 -25.80 3.82
N SER A 21 -8.93 -25.36 5.06
CA SER A 21 -9.72 -24.21 5.42
C SER A 21 -9.10 -22.99 4.74
N GLN A 22 -9.88 -22.29 3.93
CA GLN A 22 -9.54 -20.93 3.52
C GLN A 22 -9.66 -20.03 4.75
N VAL A 23 -8.67 -20.10 5.63
CA VAL A 23 -8.49 -19.11 6.67
C VAL A 23 -7.95 -17.89 5.93
N SER A 24 -8.80 -16.88 5.76
CA SER A 24 -8.39 -15.62 5.14
C SER A 24 -7.42 -14.94 6.11
N ALA A 25 -6.15 -14.73 5.72
CA ALA A 25 -5.39 -13.70 6.44
C ALA A 25 -6.09 -12.38 6.20
N HIS A 26 -6.02 -11.46 7.17
CA HIS A 26 -6.38 -10.09 6.84
C HIS A 26 -5.20 -9.16 7.10
N GLY A 27 -4.72 -8.54 6.03
CA GLY A 27 -3.56 -7.67 5.97
C GLY A 27 -3.92 -6.34 5.34
N ILE A 28 -3.59 -5.23 6.00
CA ILE A 28 -3.91 -3.90 5.48
C ILE A 28 -2.83 -2.88 5.80
N LEU A 29 -2.42 -2.12 4.79
CA LEU A 29 -1.63 -0.90 4.95
C LEU A 29 -2.50 0.20 5.56
N LEU A 30 -2.02 0.80 6.65
CA LEU A 30 -2.69 1.88 7.37
C LEU A 30 -2.10 3.25 7.06
N THR A 31 -0.79 3.31 6.83
CA THR A 31 -0.08 4.53 6.43
C THR A 31 0.97 4.24 5.36
N PRO A 32 1.08 5.07 4.31
CA PRO A 32 0.15 6.17 3.97
C PRO A 32 -1.28 5.66 3.74
N PRO A 33 -2.32 6.47 3.99
CA PRO A 33 -3.70 6.03 3.89
C PRO A 33 -4.02 5.46 2.51
N ILE A 34 -4.59 4.26 2.48
CA ILE A 34 -4.86 3.55 1.25
C ILE A 34 -6.03 4.17 0.49
N ARG A 35 -6.04 3.93 -0.82
CA ARG A 35 -7.25 4.05 -1.63
C ARG A 35 -8.26 3.02 -1.18
N LEU A 36 -9.49 3.48 -1.08
CA LEU A 36 -10.66 2.65 -1.02
C LEU A 36 -11.53 3.03 -2.22
N ALA A 37 -12.17 2.05 -2.86
CA ALA A 37 -13.11 2.28 -3.95
C ALA A 37 -14.11 3.40 -3.59
N HIS A 38 -14.57 4.20 -4.55
CA HIS A 38 -15.56 5.24 -4.31
C HIS A 38 -16.95 4.63 -4.49
N ASP A 39 -17.76 4.55 -3.43
CA ASP A 39 -19.14 3.99 -3.37
C ASP A 39 -19.71 4.19 -1.94
N ASP A 40 -21.00 3.94 -1.70
CA ASP A 40 -21.65 4.27 -0.41
C ASP A 40 -21.36 3.29 0.75
N ASP A 41 -20.83 2.09 0.49
CA ASP A 41 -20.54 1.08 1.53
C ASP A 41 -19.05 0.97 1.86
N ASN A 42 -18.61 1.73 2.85
CA ASN A 42 -17.22 1.71 3.31
C ASN A 42 -16.83 0.40 4.04
N ALA A 43 -17.78 -0.31 4.64
CA ALA A 43 -17.48 -1.53 5.40
C ALA A 43 -17.09 -2.67 4.46
N ASN A 44 -17.83 -2.85 3.36
CA ASN A 44 -17.54 -3.87 2.37
C ASN A 44 -16.17 -3.63 1.69
N LYS A 45 -15.78 -2.38 1.47
CA LYS A 45 -14.47 -2.06 0.85
C LYS A 45 -13.30 -2.32 1.76
N ILE A 46 -13.44 -2.03 3.05
CA ILE A 46 -12.42 -2.39 4.03
C ILE A 46 -12.26 -3.91 4.01
N LEU A 47 -13.37 -4.66 4.01
CA LEU A 47 -13.32 -6.12 3.87
C LEU A 47 -12.60 -6.55 2.58
N GLN A 48 -12.84 -5.91 1.45
CA GLN A 48 -12.11 -6.20 0.20
C GLN A 48 -10.63 -5.85 0.26
N ALA A 49 -10.25 -4.76 0.95
CA ALA A 49 -8.86 -4.32 1.06
C ALA A 49 -8.04 -5.18 2.03
N VAL A 50 -8.68 -5.73 3.07
CA VAL A 50 -7.98 -6.55 4.07
C VAL A 50 -7.85 -8.01 3.61
N ASN A 51 -8.71 -8.51 2.72
CA ASN A 51 -8.73 -9.90 2.27
C ASN A 51 -7.79 -10.16 1.07
N PRO A 52 -7.43 -11.43 0.81
CA PRO A 52 -6.74 -11.82 -0.41
C PRO A 52 -7.41 -11.31 -1.68
N THR A 53 -6.61 -10.96 -2.68
CA THR A 53 -7.08 -10.48 -3.98
C THR A 53 -6.36 -11.16 -5.13
N THR A 54 -7.06 -11.35 -6.24
CA THR A 54 -6.46 -11.68 -7.55
C THR A 54 -6.40 -10.45 -8.47
N GLN A 55 -6.99 -9.33 -8.04
CA GLN A 55 -7.05 -8.10 -8.81
C GLN A 55 -5.76 -7.30 -8.63
N MET A 56 -5.14 -7.00 -9.76
CA MET A 56 -3.90 -6.23 -9.86
C MET A 56 -4.20 -4.84 -10.45
N PRO A 57 -3.42 -3.80 -10.12
CA PRO A 57 -2.24 -3.83 -9.25
C PRO A 57 -2.53 -3.49 -7.79
N CYS A 58 -3.72 -2.99 -7.47
CA CYS A 58 -4.04 -2.35 -6.18
C CYS A 58 -5.05 -3.12 -5.32
N GLY A 59 -5.44 -4.33 -5.73
CA GLY A 59 -6.44 -5.12 -5.04
C GLY A 59 -7.87 -4.65 -5.28
N ALA A 60 -8.84 -5.52 -4.94
CA ALA A 60 -10.27 -5.26 -5.19
C ALA A 60 -10.81 -3.97 -4.54
N GLY A 61 -10.20 -3.54 -3.43
CA GLY A 61 -10.56 -2.28 -2.76
C GLY A 61 -9.80 -1.05 -3.25
N GLY A 62 -8.77 -1.19 -4.11
CA GLY A 62 -7.76 -0.15 -4.36
C GLY A 62 -7.93 0.70 -5.63
N ASP A 63 -8.96 0.47 -6.43
CA ASP A 63 -9.16 1.15 -7.73
C ASP A 63 -9.87 2.53 -7.62
N GLY A 64 -10.15 3.01 -6.41
CA GLY A 64 -10.86 4.28 -6.17
C GLY A 64 -9.98 5.54 -6.08
N TYR A 65 -10.63 6.71 -6.10
CA TYR A 65 -9.99 7.96 -5.67
C TYR A 65 -9.78 7.94 -4.15
N GLY A 66 -8.55 8.16 -3.70
CA GLY A 66 -8.18 8.14 -2.29
C GLY A 66 -7.37 9.36 -1.86
N PRO A 67 -7.17 9.53 -0.55
CA PRO A 67 -6.38 10.64 -0.01
C PRO A 67 -4.97 10.65 -0.59
N VAL A 68 -4.46 11.84 -0.88
CA VAL A 68 -3.08 12.04 -1.36
C VAL A 68 -2.21 12.46 -0.20
N THR A 69 -1.16 11.70 0.08
CA THR A 69 -0.14 12.06 1.08
C THR A 69 1.02 12.79 0.39
N LYS A 70 1.39 13.96 0.91
CA LYS A 70 2.44 14.79 0.31
C LYS A 70 3.78 14.61 1.02
N PHE A 71 4.84 14.52 0.23
CA PHE A 71 6.23 14.37 0.66
C PHE A 71 7.12 15.31 -0.14
N LYS A 72 8.34 15.50 0.35
CA LYS A 72 9.44 16.11 -0.39
C LYS A 72 10.34 15.03 -1.01
N PRO A 73 11.08 15.38 -2.07
CA PRO A 73 12.18 14.56 -2.58
C PRO A 73 13.08 14.00 -1.47
N GLY A 74 13.24 12.67 -1.44
CA GLY A 74 14.13 12.00 -0.49
C GLY A 74 13.59 11.90 0.94
N ASP A 75 12.33 12.27 1.20
CA ASP A 75 11.72 12.10 2.52
C ASP A 75 11.70 10.62 2.94
N SER A 76 11.77 10.39 4.26
CA SER A 76 11.55 9.08 4.85
C SER A 76 10.07 8.93 5.23
N MET A 77 9.34 8.12 4.47
CA MET A 77 7.92 7.88 4.64
C MET A 77 7.68 6.85 5.74
N TYR A 78 6.85 7.21 6.73
CA TYR A 78 6.37 6.26 7.73
C TYR A 78 5.33 5.32 7.13
N ILE A 79 5.62 4.02 7.21
CA ILE A 79 4.68 2.96 6.86
C ILE A 79 4.21 2.22 8.10
N ALA A 80 2.95 1.78 8.09
CA ALA A 80 2.46 0.83 9.07
C ALA A 80 1.37 -0.02 8.44
N TYR A 81 1.40 -1.31 8.73
CA TYR A 81 0.39 -2.26 8.31
C TYR A 81 -0.03 -3.12 9.50
N ASN A 82 -1.26 -3.64 9.45
CA ASN A 82 -1.80 -4.50 10.49
C ASN A 82 -2.07 -5.89 9.93
N VAL A 83 -1.71 -6.90 10.72
CA VAL A 83 -2.01 -8.31 10.47
C VAL A 83 -3.01 -8.75 11.52
N SER A 84 -4.17 -9.26 11.09
CA SER A 84 -5.20 -9.79 11.99
C SER A 84 -5.10 -11.30 12.19
N ILE A 85 -4.57 -12.03 11.21
CA ILE A 85 -4.42 -13.49 11.22
C ILE A 85 -3.05 -13.82 10.63
N PRO A 86 -2.24 -14.68 11.28
CA PRO A 86 -0.89 -14.97 10.81
C PRO A 86 -0.86 -15.84 9.54
N HIS A 87 -0.23 -15.31 8.49
CA HIS A 87 0.08 -16.02 7.26
C HIS A 87 1.49 -15.59 6.79
N PRO A 88 2.56 -16.30 7.19
CA PRO A 88 3.91 -15.92 6.81
C PRO A 88 4.06 -15.75 5.29
N GLY A 89 4.88 -14.81 4.86
CA GLY A 89 5.31 -14.71 3.47
C GLY A 89 5.96 -13.37 3.13
N PRO A 90 6.63 -13.27 1.98
CA PRO A 90 7.37 -12.08 1.59
C PRO A 90 6.46 -10.86 1.41
N CYS A 91 6.93 -9.72 1.89
CA CYS A 91 6.28 -8.44 1.70
C CYS A 91 7.26 -7.31 1.38
N LYS A 92 6.74 -6.31 0.67
CA LYS A 92 7.52 -5.19 0.16
C LYS A 92 6.68 -3.94 -0.01
N ILE A 93 7.37 -2.81 -0.04
CA ILE A 93 6.84 -1.54 -0.49
C ILE A 93 7.37 -1.23 -1.88
N GLU A 94 6.43 -0.97 -2.79
CA GLU A 94 6.71 -0.64 -4.17
C GLU A 94 6.20 0.75 -4.51
N PHE A 95 6.81 1.37 -5.52
CA PHE A 95 6.52 2.73 -5.93
C PHE A 95 6.33 2.83 -7.44
N SER A 96 5.31 3.56 -7.86
CA SER A 96 5.04 3.91 -9.25
C SER A 96 5.00 5.42 -9.42
N LYS A 97 5.73 5.94 -10.41
CA LYS A 97 5.64 7.34 -10.86
C LYS A 97 4.57 7.56 -11.95
N LYS A 98 3.86 6.50 -12.34
CA LYS A 98 3.06 6.47 -13.57
C LYS A 98 1.68 5.87 -13.29
N ASN A 99 0.96 6.40 -12.30
CA ASN A 99 -0.43 6.04 -11.99
C ASN A 99 -0.67 4.51 -12.10
N ASP A 100 -0.11 3.77 -11.15
CA ASP A 100 -0.25 2.31 -10.99
C ASP A 100 0.47 1.43 -12.02
N LYS A 101 1.40 2.00 -12.77
CA LYS A 101 2.18 1.26 -13.76
C LYS A 101 3.65 1.22 -13.41
N HIS A 102 4.33 0.15 -13.81
CA HIS A 102 5.78 0.02 -13.67
C HIS A 102 6.28 0.20 -12.23
N PHE A 103 5.62 -0.46 -11.28
CA PHE A 103 6.05 -0.50 -9.88
C PHE A 103 7.50 -0.97 -9.76
N LYS A 104 8.28 -0.29 -8.92
CA LYS A 104 9.63 -0.67 -8.51
C LYS A 104 9.63 -0.90 -7.00
N THR A 105 10.27 -1.96 -6.52
CA THR A 105 10.49 -2.12 -5.09
C THR A 105 11.39 -1.00 -4.57
N ILE A 106 10.94 -0.33 -3.51
CA ILE A 106 11.73 0.68 -2.78
C ILE A 106 12.10 0.21 -1.37
N MET A 107 11.44 -0.81 -0.84
CA MET A 107 11.85 -1.51 0.37
C MET A 107 11.37 -2.96 0.36
N GLU A 108 12.29 -3.89 0.64
CA GLU A 108 11.96 -5.26 1.04
C GLU A 108 11.71 -5.26 2.55
N LEU A 109 10.50 -5.65 2.96
CA LEU A 109 10.13 -5.73 4.39
C LEU A 109 10.47 -7.10 4.99
N GLY A 110 10.86 -8.07 4.14
CA GLY A 110 11.17 -9.43 4.54
C GLY A 110 9.91 -10.28 4.66
N GLU A 111 9.89 -11.16 5.65
CA GLU A 111 8.72 -11.98 5.96
C GLU A 111 7.71 -11.16 6.78
N CYS A 112 6.52 -10.95 6.21
CA CYS A 112 5.35 -10.41 6.91
C CYS A 112 4.46 -11.53 7.41
N GLY A 113 3.53 -11.18 8.29
CA GLY A 113 2.40 -12.06 8.60
C GLY A 113 2.72 -13.20 9.57
N SER A 114 3.94 -13.29 10.12
CA SER A 114 4.30 -14.35 11.08
C SER A 114 3.63 -14.21 12.44
N ALA A 115 3.11 -13.01 12.76
CA ALA A 115 2.36 -12.73 13.98
C ALA A 115 1.24 -11.71 13.74
N VAL A 116 0.21 -11.73 14.59
CA VAL A 116 -0.85 -10.72 14.65
C VAL A 116 -0.27 -9.42 15.23
N GLY A 117 -0.67 -8.29 14.68
CA GLY A 117 -0.40 -6.98 15.25
C GLY A 117 -0.05 -5.89 14.23
N LEU A 118 0.29 -4.73 14.78
CA LEU A 118 0.76 -3.57 14.04
C LEU A 118 2.27 -3.69 13.81
N VAL A 119 2.70 -3.56 12.56
CA VAL A 119 4.10 -3.48 12.18
C VAL A 119 4.33 -2.16 11.47
N SER A 120 5.48 -1.53 11.72
CA SER A 120 5.83 -0.23 11.16
C SER A 120 7.29 -0.16 10.74
N ALA A 121 7.57 0.65 9.72
CA ALA A 121 8.93 0.95 9.26
C ALA A 121 9.01 2.35 8.65
N PHE A 122 10.20 2.78 8.28
CA PHE A 122 10.43 3.99 7.50
C PHE A 122 11.02 3.62 6.14
N VAL A 123 10.49 4.21 5.07
CA VAL A 123 10.87 3.93 3.69
C VAL A 123 11.36 5.20 3.02
N ASP A 124 12.57 5.18 2.49
CA ASP A 124 13.09 6.34 1.77
C ASP A 124 12.43 6.48 0.39
N LEU A 125 11.89 7.66 0.14
CA LEU A 125 11.27 8.01 -1.13
C LEU A 125 12.31 8.46 -2.16
N PRO A 126 12.02 8.34 -3.46
CA PRO A 126 12.92 8.84 -4.48
C PRO A 126 13.08 10.37 -4.38
N HIS A 127 14.22 10.85 -4.86
CA HIS A 127 14.55 12.28 -4.88
C HIS A 127 13.93 13.02 -6.08
N GLU A 128 13.16 12.32 -6.90
CA GLU A 128 12.55 12.90 -8.09
C GLU A 128 11.09 13.26 -7.81
N PRO A 129 10.64 14.48 -8.19
CA PRO A 129 9.26 14.88 -7.97
C PRO A 129 8.28 14.01 -8.77
N CYS A 130 7.04 13.96 -8.30
CA CYS A 130 5.94 13.26 -8.96
C CYS A 130 4.58 13.73 -8.44
N ASP A 131 3.69 14.10 -9.37
CA ASP A 131 2.36 14.65 -9.05
C ASP A 131 1.30 13.57 -8.77
N GLU A 132 1.39 12.43 -9.46
CA GLU A 132 0.44 11.31 -9.37
C GLU A 132 1.22 10.00 -9.20
N CYS A 133 1.86 9.83 -8.04
CA CYS A 133 2.55 8.60 -7.70
C CYS A 133 1.73 7.70 -6.78
N THR A 134 2.05 6.42 -6.86
CA THR A 134 1.43 5.38 -6.04
C THR A 134 2.49 4.66 -5.23
N VAL A 135 2.21 4.48 -3.95
CA VAL A 135 2.88 3.51 -3.09
C VAL A 135 2.00 2.28 -3.00
N ARG A 136 2.58 1.09 -3.17
CA ARG A 136 1.89 -0.18 -3.01
C ARG A 136 2.54 -1.00 -1.92
N PHE A 137 1.74 -1.41 -0.94
CA PHE A 137 2.06 -2.55 -0.08
C PHE A 137 1.69 -3.82 -0.83
N SER A 138 2.66 -4.74 -0.91
CA SER A 138 2.47 -6.05 -1.53
C SER A 138 2.96 -7.11 -0.56
N TRP A 139 2.07 -8.02 -0.21
CA TRP A 139 2.37 -9.21 0.60
C TRP A 139 1.81 -10.42 -0.13
N ASN A 140 2.67 -11.39 -0.41
CA ASN A 140 2.30 -12.69 -0.95
C ASN A 140 2.55 -13.71 0.15
N ASP A 141 1.50 -14.29 0.72
CA ASP A 141 1.70 -15.30 1.76
C ASP A 141 2.20 -16.63 1.17
N ASP A 142 2.67 -17.52 2.03
CA ASP A 142 3.19 -18.83 1.65
C ASP A 142 2.10 -19.77 1.07
N LEU A 143 0.82 -19.38 1.16
CA LEU A 143 -0.31 -20.07 0.55
C LEU A 143 -0.63 -19.55 -0.85
N GLY A 144 0.09 -18.52 -1.33
CA GLY A 144 -0.10 -17.89 -2.64
C GLY A 144 -1.21 -16.85 -2.68
N ASN A 145 -1.67 -16.36 -1.52
CA ASN A 145 -2.64 -15.27 -1.44
C ASN A 145 -1.92 -13.92 -1.52
N TRP A 146 -2.48 -13.00 -2.30
CA TRP A 146 -1.97 -11.64 -2.42
C TRP A 146 -2.78 -10.66 -1.58
N TYR A 147 -2.09 -9.83 -0.82
CA TYR A 147 -2.62 -8.65 -0.14
C TYR A 147 -1.98 -7.43 -0.79
N LEU A 148 -2.80 -6.65 -1.47
CA LEU A 148 -2.36 -5.50 -2.24
C LEU A 148 -3.15 -4.28 -1.79
N ASN A 149 -2.43 -3.25 -1.36
CA ASN A 149 -3.04 -1.97 -1.05
C ASN A 149 -2.23 -0.85 -1.67
N CYS A 150 -2.89 0.05 -2.39
CA CYS A 150 -2.27 1.23 -2.96
C CYS A 150 -2.66 2.48 -2.19
N ALA A 151 -1.72 3.40 -2.06
CA ALA A 151 -1.92 4.73 -1.50
C ALA A 151 -1.45 5.78 -2.50
N ASN A 152 -2.20 6.88 -2.60
CA ASN A 152 -1.81 7.99 -3.46
C ASN A 152 -0.81 8.86 -2.72
N VAL A 153 0.30 9.16 -3.37
CA VAL A 153 1.31 10.05 -2.83
C VAL A 153 1.71 11.09 -3.87
N GLN A 154 2.25 12.20 -3.38
CA GLN A 154 2.78 13.28 -4.19
C GLN A 154 4.16 13.66 -3.65
N ILE A 155 5.16 13.75 -4.50
CA ILE A 155 6.50 14.23 -4.16
C ILE A 155 6.66 15.61 -4.78
N GLU A 156 6.47 16.65 -3.98
CA GLU A 156 6.55 18.04 -4.41
C GLU A 156 7.98 18.56 -4.23
N ASP A 157 8.59 19.06 -5.30
CA ASP A 157 9.84 19.80 -5.18
C ASP A 157 9.59 21.00 -4.26
N PRO A 158 10.33 21.19 -3.15
CA PRO A 158 10.21 22.40 -2.37
C PRO A 158 10.51 23.55 -3.31
N MET A 159 9.47 24.31 -3.69
CA MET A 159 9.59 25.47 -4.55
C MET A 159 10.84 26.25 -4.10
N PRO A 160 11.81 26.52 -5.02
CA PRO A 160 12.96 27.31 -4.64
C PRO A 160 12.40 28.59 -4.04
N MET A 161 12.76 28.91 -2.79
CA MET A 161 12.35 30.13 -2.11
C MET A 161 12.62 31.29 -3.07
N HIS A 162 11.62 31.68 -3.83
CA HIS A 162 11.78 32.66 -4.87
C HIS A 162 11.88 33.96 -4.12
N LYS A 163 13.13 34.41 -3.94
CA LYS A 163 13.57 35.74 -3.51
C LYS A 163 12.40 36.52 -2.94
N ARG A 164 12.09 36.33 -1.66
CA ARG A 164 11.08 37.14 -0.96
C ARG A 164 11.53 38.57 -1.16
N SER A 165 10.84 39.24 -2.08
CA SER A 165 11.20 40.52 -2.65
C SER A 165 11.54 41.47 -1.52
N VAL A 166 12.84 41.77 -1.35
CA VAL A 166 13.28 42.98 -0.66
C VAL A 166 13.03 44.14 -1.63
N ARG A 167 11.76 44.37 -2.00
CA ARG A 167 11.26 45.70 -2.36
C ARG A 167 10.61 46.28 -1.11
N ARG A 168 11.43 46.59 -0.10
CA ARG A 168 11.07 47.64 0.86
C ARG A 168 11.70 48.93 0.38
N LEU A 169 10.83 49.78 -0.14
CA LEU A 169 10.91 51.23 -0.29
C LEU A 169 12.25 51.89 0.12
N SER A 170 12.91 52.55 -0.85
CA SER A 170 13.47 53.90 -0.66
C SER A 170 13.82 54.54 -2.02
N THR A 171 12.82 54.72 -2.88
CA THR A 171 12.85 55.73 -3.94
C THR A 171 11.84 56.82 -3.60
N ARG A 172 12.17 57.63 -2.58
CA ARG A 172 11.60 58.98 -2.42
C ARG A 172 12.39 59.79 -1.38
N LYS A 173 13.57 60.28 -1.77
CA LYS A 173 13.97 61.63 -1.33
C LYS A 173 14.10 62.50 -2.57
N SER A 174 12.96 63.10 -2.86
CA SER A 174 12.77 64.18 -3.80
C SER A 174 13.74 65.31 -3.49
N ARG A 175 14.41 65.79 -4.54
CA ARG A 175 14.93 67.14 -4.71
C ARG A 175 14.24 68.15 -3.79
N ARG A 176 15.01 68.84 -2.96
CA ARG A 176 14.72 70.20 -2.49
C ARG A 176 16.00 70.90 -2.04
N ASN A 177 16.06 72.18 -2.39
CA ASN A 177 17.00 73.27 -2.05
C ASN A 177 18.18 73.36 -3.02
N LEU A 178 18.20 74.33 -3.94
CA LEU A 178 18.51 75.77 -3.74
C LEU A 178 19.87 75.95 -3.05
#